data_AF-A0A8X6HWW5-F1
#
_entry.id   AF-A0A8X6HWW5-F1
#
_cell.length_a   1.000
_cell.length_b   1.000
_cell.length_c   1.000
_cell.angle_alpha   90.00
_cell.angle_beta   90.00
_cell.angle_gamma   90.00
#
_symmetry.space_group_name_H-M   'P 1'
#
loop_
_entity.id
_entity.type
_entity.pdbx_description
1 polymer ?
#
loop_
_entity_poly.entity_id
_entity_poly.type
_entity_poly.pdbx_seq_one_letter_code
_entity_poly.pdbx_strand_id
1 'polypeptide(L)'
;MQQVQEEHKMRMKAEKQECLQEEKCKRMEEQKQFLNEKQEKSDEDMEIPQTIEEVLVFKGERAQMLSVNPDAVAQPVVVGEGRKGFI
;
A
#
# COMPACT_ATOMS: atom_id res chain seq x y z
N MET A 1 50.02 20.55 -14.44
CA MET A 1 49.81 19.94 -13.12
C MET A 1 48.39 20.22 -12.59
N GLN A 2 47.92 21.47 -12.57
CA GLN A 2 46.56 21.83 -12.12
C GLN A 2 45.41 21.16 -12.89
N GLN A 3 45.47 21.14 -14.23
CA GLN A 3 44.46 20.47 -15.07
C GLN A 3 44.29 18.97 -14.74
N VAL A 4 45.38 18.27 -14.43
CA VAL A 4 45.33 16.83 -14.10
C VAL A 4 44.64 16.59 -12.75
N GLN A 5 44.84 17.47 -11.77
CA GLN A 5 44.11 17.41 -10.50
C GLN A 5 42.62 17.72 -10.68
N GLU A 6 42.28 18.68 -11.52
CA GLU A 6 40.89 19.04 -11.80
C GLU A 6 40.15 17.91 -12.53
N GLU A 7 40.81 17.32 -13.53
CA GLU A 7 40.31 16.16 -14.26
C GLU A 7 40.12 14.95 -13.34
N HIS A 8 41.11 14.64 -12.49
CA HIS A 8 41.00 13.54 -11.53
C HIS A 8 39.84 13.76 -10.53
N LYS A 9 39.65 14.99 -10.04
CA LYS A 9 38.54 15.34 -9.15
C LYS A 9 37.17 15.15 -9.82
N MET A 10 37.06 15.46 -11.12
CA MET A 10 35.83 15.25 -11.87
C MET A 10 35.56 13.77 -12.11
N ARG A 11 36.58 12.97 -12.44
CA ARG A 11 36.43 11.51 -12.57
C ARG A 11 36.01 10.85 -11.26
N MET A 12 36.67 11.18 -10.15
CA MET A 12 36.31 10.65 -8.82
C MET A 12 34.87 11.01 -8.40
N LYS A 13 34.37 12.18 -8.80
CA LYS A 13 32.97 12.56 -8.56
C LYS A 13 32.00 11.73 -9.40
N ALA A 14 32.33 11.49 -10.67
CA ALA A 14 31.52 10.68 -11.58
C ALA A 14 31.44 9.22 -11.10
N GLU A 15 32.57 8.61 -10.75
CA GLU A 15 32.64 7.24 -10.21
C GLU A 15 31.83 7.10 -8.91
N LYS A 16 31.91 8.08 -8.01
CA LYS A 16 31.11 8.09 -6.78
C LYS A 16 29.60 8.20 -7.08
N GLN A 17 29.22 8.98 -8.09
CA GLN A 17 27.82 9.13 -8.49
C GLN A 17 27.28 7.85 -9.14
N GLU A 18 28.07 7.20 -9.99
CA GLU A 18 27.76 5.91 -10.61
C GLU A 18 27.56 4.83 -9.55
N CYS A 19 28.50 4.72 -8.59
CA CYS A 19 28.40 3.77 -7.48
C CYS A 19 27.13 3.97 -6.63
N LEU A 20 26.77 5.23 -6.32
CA LEU A 20 25.53 5.54 -5.60
C LEU A 20 24.27 5.18 -6.41
N GLN A 21 24.32 5.35 -7.73
CA GLN A 21 23.21 5.02 -8.61
C GLN A 21 23.03 3.50 -8.74
N GLU A 22 24.12 2.75 -8.86
CA GLU A 22 24.10 1.29 -8.82
C GLU A 22 23.52 0.76 -7.51
N GLU A 23 23.97 1.29 -6.35
CA GLU A 23 23.46 0.87 -5.04
C GLU A 23 21.96 1.15 -4.90
N LYS A 24 21.48 2.30 -5.39
CA LYS A 24 20.06 2.64 -5.41
C LYS A 24 19.26 1.69 -6.30
N CYS A 25 19.79 1.34 -7.47
CA CYS A 25 19.14 0.42 -8.40
C CYS A 25 19.02 -0.98 -7.78
N LYS A 26 20.12 -1.47 -7.20
CA LYS A 26 20.15 -2.77 -6.52
C LYS A 26 19.16 -2.83 -5.36
N ARG A 27 19.11 -1.79 -4.51
CA ARG A 27 18.15 -1.73 -3.40
C ARG A 27 16.69 -1.70 -3.89
N MET A 28 16.41 -1.04 -5.02
CA MET A 28 15.08 -1.03 -5.62
C MET A 28 14.70 -2.41 -6.16
N GLU A 29 15.64 -3.11 -6.78
CA GLU A 29 15.42 -4.46 -7.32
C GLU A 29 15.18 -5.47 -6.19
N GLU A 30 15.95 -5.41 -5.10
CA GLU A 30 15.73 -6.20 -3.89
C GLU A 30 14.36 -5.91 -3.25
N GLN A 31 13.94 -4.64 -3.18
CA GLN A 31 12.59 -4.28 -2.70
C GLN A 31 11.48 -4.84 -3.58
N LYS A 32 11.65 -4.80 -4.90
CA LYS A 32 10.69 -5.35 -5.86
C LYS A 32 10.59 -6.88 -5.72
N GLN A 33 11.73 -7.56 -5.59
CA GLN A 33 11.75 -9.01 -5.33
C GLN A 33 11.04 -9.36 -4.04
N PHE A 34 11.33 -8.65 -2.94
CA PHE A 34 10.67 -8.88 -1.66
C PHE A 34 9.14 -8.71 -1.74
N LEU A 35 8.65 -7.69 -2.45
CA LEU A 35 7.20 -7.49 -2.62
C LEU A 35 6.56 -8.61 -3.46
N ASN A 36 7.21 -9.06 -4.52
CA ASN A 36 6.72 -10.17 -5.35
C ASN A 36 6.69 -11.49 -4.56
N GLU A 37 7.74 -11.81 -3.80
CA GLU A 37 7.77 -13.00 -2.94
C GLU A 37 6.69 -13.00 -1.85
N LYS A 38 6.27 -11.81 -1.39
CA LYS A 38 5.16 -11.67 -0.44
C LYS A 38 3.81 -11.80 -1.12
N GLN A 39 3.69 -11.36 -2.37
CA GLN A 39 2.46 -11.46 -3.16
C GLN A 39 2.16 -12.92 -3.52
N GLU A 40 3.17 -13.72 -3.90
CA GLU A 40 3.00 -15.15 -4.21
C GLU A 40 2.56 -16.01 -3.01
N LYS A 41 2.54 -15.47 -1.79
CA LYS A 41 2.08 -16.16 -0.58
C LYS A 41 0.67 -15.77 -0.12
N SER A 42 -0.04 -14.94 -0.89
CA SER A 42 -1.37 -14.43 -0.54
C SER A 42 -2.49 -14.90 -1.50
N ASP A 43 -2.19 -15.84 -2.39
CA ASP A 43 -3.17 -16.49 -3.28
C ASP A 43 -3.57 -17.89 -2.76
N GLU A 44 -3.48 -18.12 -1.44
CA GLU A 44 -4.34 -19.13 -0.84
C GLU A 44 -5.74 -18.52 -0.81
N ASP A 45 -6.59 -18.98 -1.73
CA ASP A 45 -8.03 -18.72 -1.73
C ASP A 45 -8.55 -18.94 -0.31
N MET A 46 -8.75 -17.86 0.45
CA MET A 46 -9.44 -17.96 1.73
C MET A 46 -10.89 -18.32 1.41
N GLU A 47 -11.24 -19.59 1.54
CA GLU A 47 -12.62 -20.05 1.44
C GLU A 47 -13.45 -19.26 2.45
N ILE A 48 -14.34 -18.41 1.95
CA ILE A 48 -15.31 -17.72 2.77
C ILE A 48 -16.26 -18.81 3.30
N PRO A 49 -16.45 -18.95 4.62
CA PRO A 49 -17.42 -19.88 5.15
C PRO A 49 -18.80 -19.62 4.54
N GLN A 50 -19.51 -20.66 4.10
CA GLN A 50 -20.83 -20.56 3.42
C GLN A 50 -21.82 -19.66 4.17
N THR A 51 -21.79 -19.65 5.50
CA THR A 51 -22.63 -18.77 6.35
C THR A 51 -22.40 -17.28 6.06
N ILE A 52 -21.17 -16.87 5.75
CA ILE A 52 -20.85 -15.48 5.41
C ILE A 52 -21.33 -15.16 3.99
N GLU A 53 -21.21 -16.10 3.05
CA GLU A 53 -21.75 -15.95 1.68
C GLU A 53 -23.27 -15.73 1.73
N GLU A 54 -24.00 -16.54 2.50
CA GLU A 54 -25.45 -16.40 2.69
C GLU A 54 -25.82 -15.02 3.26
N VAL A 55 -25.06 -14.52 4.23
CA VAL A 55 -25.29 -13.18 4.81
C VAL A 55 -25.03 -12.06 3.81
N LEU A 56 -24.02 -12.20 2.95
CA LEU A 56 -23.72 -11.21 1.91
C LEU A 56 -24.83 -11.18 0.84
N VAL A 57 -25.31 -12.36 0.42
CA VAL A 57 -26.45 -12.48 -0.51
C VAL A 57 -27.70 -11.83 0.10
N PHE A 58 -28.04 -12.16 1.34
CA PHE A 58 -29.21 -11.60 2.02
C PHE A 58 -29.12 -10.07 2.18
N LYS A 59 -27.92 -9.53 2.47
CA LYS A 59 -27.71 -8.08 2.52
C LYS A 59 -27.92 -7.42 1.15
N GLY A 60 -27.45 -8.04 0.08
CA GLY A 60 -27.66 -7.56 -1.29
C GLY A 60 -29.14 -7.54 -1.67
N GLU A 61 -29.86 -8.64 -1.43
CA GLU A 61 -31.30 -8.74 -1.70
C GLU A 61 -32.10 -7.71 -0.88
N ARG A 62 -31.77 -7.56 0.41
CA ARG A 62 -32.39 -6.56 1.27
C ARG A 62 -32.14 -5.14 0.79
N ALA A 63 -30.92 -4.83 0.35
CA ALA A 63 -30.57 -3.52 -0.17
C ALA A 63 -31.34 -3.21 -1.48
N GLN A 64 -31.46 -4.20 -2.36
CA GLN A 64 -32.26 -4.11 -3.58
C GLN A 64 -33.74 -3.85 -3.28
N MET A 65 -34.34 -4.60 -2.33
CA MET A 65 -35.73 -4.39 -1.91
C MET A 65 -35.96 -2.99 -1.33
N LEU A 66 -34.98 -2.46 -0.59
CA LEU A 66 -35.06 -1.14 0.02
C LEU A 66 -34.57 -0.01 -0.90
N SER A 67 -34.14 -0.33 -2.13
CA SER A 67 -33.52 0.63 -3.07
C SER A 67 -32.38 1.44 -2.44
N VAL A 68 -31.65 0.83 -1.50
CA VAL A 68 -30.47 1.41 -0.86
C VAL A 68 -29.22 0.75 -1.44
N ASN A 69 -28.10 1.48 -1.47
CA ASN A 69 -26.85 0.90 -1.90
C ASN A 69 -26.32 -0.05 -0.79
N PRO A 70 -26.09 -1.34 -1.07
CA PRO A 70 -25.59 -2.32 -0.09
C PRO A 70 -24.24 -1.92 0.51
N ASP A 71 -23.42 -1.17 -0.22
CA ASP A 71 -22.09 -0.72 0.19
C ASP A 71 -22.11 0.65 0.90
N ALA A 72 -23.28 1.31 1.00
CA ALA A 72 -23.38 2.65 1.59
C ALA A 72 -23.32 2.67 3.13
N VAL A 73 -23.11 1.54 3.81
CA VAL A 73 -22.99 1.49 5.28
C VAL A 73 -21.77 0.67 5.71
N ALA A 74 -20.59 1.23 5.47
CA ALA A 74 -19.39 0.98 6.27
C ALA A 74 -18.85 2.26 6.92
N GLN A 75 -19.66 3.32 7.03
CA GLN A 75 -19.32 4.41 7.92
C GLN A 75 -19.75 4.03 9.33
N PRO A 76 -18.84 3.95 10.31
CA PRO A 76 -19.26 3.91 11.70
C PRO A 76 -20.12 5.14 11.93
N VAL A 77 -21.38 4.95 12.34
CA VAL A 77 -22.16 6.03 12.92
C VAL A 77 -21.40 6.42 14.19
N VAL A 78 -20.57 7.44 14.09
CA VAL A 78 -20.07 8.12 15.28
C VAL A 78 -21.33 8.73 15.89
N VAL A 79 -21.85 8.10 16.93
CA VAL A 79 -22.87 8.67 17.80
C VAL A 79 -22.20 9.83 18.54
N GLY A 80 -22.08 10.95 17.83
CA GLY A 80 -21.58 12.21 18.36
C GLY A 80 -22.70 12.93 19.07
N GLU A 81 -23.08 12.46 20.26
CA GLU A 81 -23.88 13.26 21.19
C GLU A 81 -23.36 13.09 22.62
N GLY A 82 -22.58 14.08 23.03
CA GLY A 82 -21.98 14.13 24.35
C GLY A 82 -21.18 15.40 24.62
N ARG A 83 -21.59 16.56 24.08
CA ARG A 83 -21.18 17.85 24.63
C ARG A 83 -21.65 17.90 26.09
N LYS A 84 -20.72 17.77 27.04
CA LYS A 84 -20.82 18.48 28.31
C LYS A 84 -19.54 19.28 28.49
N GLY A 85 -19.56 20.48 27.94
CA GLY A 85 -18.80 21.56 28.55
C GLY A 85 -19.51 21.99 29.84
N PHE A 86 -18.73 22.42 30.82
CA PHE A 86 -18.84 23.66 31.61
C PHE A 86 -18.21 23.43 33.00
N ILE A 87 -17.06 24.10 33.17
CA ILE A 87 -16.31 24.48 34.39
C ILE A 87 -15.91 23.35 35.35
#